data_AF-A0A7S3KHT8-F1
#
_entry.id   AF-A0A7S3KHT8-F1
#
_cell.length_a   1.000
_cell.length_b   1.000
_cell.length_c   1.000
_cell.angle_alpha   90.00
_cell.angle_beta   90.00
_cell.angle_gamma   90.00
#
_symmetry.space_group_name_H-M   'P 1'
#
loop_
_entity.id
_entity.type
_entity.pdbx_description
1 polymer ?
#
loop_
_entity_poly.entity_id
_entity_poly.type
_entity_poly.pdbx_seq_one_letter_code
_entity_poly.pdbx_strand_id
1 'polypeptide(L)'
;QNSISIPAISSGIFGYPLKRACIQIARGTKEYIDNQEEYKNTLSEIVMCNLIPKTSYELQEQCVKILVEEEEEKKEVTEDLKEPEEGKVKEQDGEEDPEKEDSHEKEVTEEGEVTDKMSKMKLSEDQEEQDGS
;
A
#
# COMPACT_ATOMS: atom_id res chain seq x y z
N GLN A 1 -18.03 -19.23 6.80
CA GLN A 1 -17.91 -17.88 7.38
C GLN A 1 -16.46 -17.47 7.27
N ASN A 2 -16.17 -16.38 6.57
CA ASN A 2 -14.80 -15.86 6.41
C ASN A 2 -14.69 -14.58 7.23
N SER A 3 -14.67 -14.75 8.54
CA SER A 3 -14.63 -13.65 9.49
C SER A 3 -13.52 -13.84 10.52
N ILE A 4 -13.03 -12.72 11.06
CA ILE A 4 -12.04 -12.72 12.14
C ILE A 4 -12.44 -11.71 13.20
N SER A 5 -12.13 -12.01 14.46
CA SER A 5 -12.23 -11.06 15.55
C SER A 5 -10.84 -10.66 16.05
N ILE A 6 -10.61 -9.36 16.21
CA ILE A 6 -9.32 -8.81 16.61
C ILE A 6 -9.52 -8.03 17.92
N PRO A 7 -8.84 -8.42 19.02
CA PRO A 7 -8.88 -7.66 20.26
C PRO A 7 -7.91 -6.48 20.22
N ALA A 8 -7.89 -5.66 21.27
CA ALA A 8 -6.87 -4.61 21.45
C ALA A 8 -5.51 -5.23 21.86
N ILE A 9 -4.88 -5.93 20.91
CA ILE A 9 -3.62 -6.66 21.09
C ILE A 9 -2.56 -5.71 21.69
N SER A 10 -1.75 -6.24 22.60
CA SER A 10 -0.68 -5.54 23.31
C SER A 10 -1.08 -4.47 24.34
N SER A 11 -2.35 -4.06 24.42
CA SER A 11 -2.79 -3.06 25.40
C SER A 11 -3.01 -3.58 26.83
N GLY A 12 -2.97 -4.90 27.02
CA GLY A 12 -3.11 -5.56 28.32
C GLY A 12 -1.77 -5.73 29.05
N ILE A 13 -1.37 -6.98 29.30
CA ILE A 13 -0.14 -7.30 30.07
C ILE A 13 1.15 -6.76 29.47
N PHE A 14 1.17 -6.48 28.16
CA PHE A 14 2.34 -5.90 27.48
C PHE A 14 2.44 -4.38 27.65
N GLY A 15 1.45 -3.73 28.26
CA GLY A 15 1.53 -2.32 28.63
C GLY A 15 1.61 -1.34 27.46
N TYR A 16 1.31 -1.77 26.23
CA TYR A 16 1.31 -0.86 25.09
C TYR A 16 0.18 0.16 25.25
N PRO A 17 0.40 1.47 25.02
CA PRO A 17 -0.63 2.47 25.25
C PRO A 17 -1.89 2.19 24.43
N LEU A 18 -3.04 2.04 25.11
CA LEU A 18 -4.30 1.58 24.52
C LEU A 18 -4.66 2.32 23.23
N LYS A 19 -4.68 3.66 23.26
CA LYS A 19 -4.98 4.47 22.07
C LYS A 19 -4.02 4.19 20.91
N ARG A 20 -2.73 4.02 21.19
CA ARG A 20 -1.74 3.67 20.15
C ARG A 20 -1.98 2.26 19.61
N ALA A 21 -2.38 1.31 20.46
CA ALA A 21 -2.75 -0.03 20.03
C ALA A 21 -3.92 0.01 19.03
N CYS A 22 -5.00 0.71 19.41
CA CYS A 22 -6.19 0.84 18.57
C CYS A 22 -5.88 1.51 17.22
N ILE A 23 -5.07 2.58 17.23
CA ILE A 23 -4.64 3.25 15.98
C ILE A 23 -3.90 2.28 15.06
N GLN A 24 -2.95 1.50 15.59
CA GLN A 24 -2.16 0.57 14.76
C GLN A 24 -3.01 -0.59 14.22
N ILE A 25 -3.95 -1.10 15.02
CA ILE A 25 -4.89 -2.12 14.58
C ILE A 25 -5.78 -1.57 13.45
N ALA A 26 -6.34 -0.37 13.61
CA ALA A 26 -7.18 0.26 12.60
C ALA A 26 -6.40 0.53 11.29
N ARG A 27 -5.18 1.05 11.38
CA ARG A 27 -4.31 1.28 10.21
C ARG A 27 -3.93 0.00 9.49
N GLY A 28 -3.48 -1.03 10.22
CA GLY A 28 -3.16 -2.32 9.61
C GLY A 28 -4.39 -2.98 8.98
N THR A 29 -5.57 -2.78 9.57
CA THR A 29 -6.83 -3.25 8.98
C THR A 29 -7.16 -2.48 7.71
N LYS A 30 -6.97 -1.15 7.70
CA LYS A 30 -7.15 -0.33 6.49
C LYS A 30 -6.22 -0.79 5.38
N GLU A 31 -4.93 -0.92 5.67
CA GLU A 31 -3.92 -1.39 4.71
C GLU A 31 -4.26 -2.78 4.15
N TYR A 32 -4.71 -3.69 5.01
CA TYR A 32 -5.17 -5.01 4.57
C TYR A 32 -6.38 -4.93 3.63
N ILE A 33 -7.35 -4.05 3.93
CA ILE A 33 -8.55 -3.85 3.09
C ILE A 33 -8.18 -3.17 1.76
N ASP A 34 -7.38 -2.10 1.81
CA ASP A 34 -6.98 -1.31 0.64
C ASP A 34 -6.17 -2.15 -0.37
N ASN A 35 -5.46 -3.19 0.08
CA ASN A 35 -4.66 -4.10 -0.76
C ASN A 35 -5.36 -5.45 -1.02
N GLN A 36 -6.70 -5.46 -1.10
CA GLN A 36 -7.50 -6.69 -1.21
C GLN A 36 -7.08 -7.61 -2.39
N GLU A 37 -6.75 -7.02 -3.54
CA GLU A 37 -6.37 -7.75 -4.75
C GLU A 37 -4.99 -8.40 -4.64
N GLU A 38 -4.02 -7.68 -4.08
CA GLU A 38 -2.65 -8.18 -3.89
C GLU A 38 -2.63 -9.41 -2.97
N TYR A 39 -3.36 -9.32 -1.86
CA TYR A 39 -3.41 -10.39 -0.87
C TYR A 39 -4.41 -11.51 -1.20
N LYS A 40 -5.18 -11.38 -2.28
CA LYS A 40 -6.27 -12.31 -2.65
C LYS A 40 -7.19 -12.57 -1.45
N ASN A 41 -7.57 -11.50 -0.78
CA ASN A 41 -8.26 -11.56 0.51
C ASN A 41 -9.64 -12.19 0.40
N THR A 42 -9.88 -13.24 1.19
CA THR A 42 -11.18 -13.93 1.26
C THR A 42 -12.02 -13.53 2.47
N LEU A 43 -11.46 -12.73 3.39
CA LEU A 43 -12.17 -12.23 4.58
C LEU A 43 -13.27 -11.25 4.16
N SER A 44 -14.49 -11.52 4.62
CA SER A 44 -15.67 -10.69 4.37
C SER A 44 -16.05 -9.82 5.57
N GLU A 45 -15.54 -10.14 6.76
CA GLU A 45 -15.90 -9.44 8.00
C GLU A 45 -14.72 -9.43 8.98
N ILE A 46 -14.42 -8.24 9.52
CA ILE A 46 -13.42 -8.04 10.57
C ILE A 46 -14.10 -7.37 11.75
N VAL A 47 -14.13 -8.04 12.89
CA VAL A 47 -14.80 -7.57 14.11
C VAL A 47 -13.76 -7.15 15.14
N MET A 48 -13.70 -5.85 15.43
CA MET A 48 -12.90 -5.33 16.54
C MET A 48 -13.66 -5.51 17.84
N CYS A 49 -13.18 -6.36 18.75
CA CYS A 49 -13.93 -6.73 19.95
C CYS A 49 -13.11 -6.58 21.24
N ASN A 50 -13.77 -6.11 22.31
CA ASN A 50 -13.22 -6.17 23.65
C ASN A 50 -14.32 -6.32 24.69
N LEU A 51 -13.97 -6.91 25.84
CA LEU A 51 -14.88 -7.05 26.99
C LEU A 51 -14.92 -5.78 27.84
N ILE A 52 -13.84 -4.98 27.82
CA ILE A 52 -13.75 -3.75 28.60
C ILE A 52 -14.39 -2.60 27.80
N PRO A 53 -15.48 -1.97 28.29
CA PRO A 53 -16.19 -0.94 27.53
C PRO A 53 -15.31 0.21 27.06
N LYS A 54 -14.42 0.69 27.94
CA LYS A 54 -13.45 1.75 27.62
C LYS A 54 -12.59 1.39 26.40
N THR A 55 -12.15 0.14 26.30
CA THR A 55 -11.34 -0.33 25.18
C THR A 55 -12.17 -0.47 23.91
N SER A 56 -13.41 -0.95 24.02
CA SER A 56 -14.32 -1.04 22.88
C SER A 56 -14.64 0.35 22.30
N TYR A 57 -14.86 1.35 23.15
CA TYR A 57 -15.05 2.74 22.70
C TYR A 57 -13.82 3.30 21.99
N GLU A 58 -12.61 3.07 22.53
CA GLU A 58 -11.38 3.53 21.87
C GLU A 58 -11.17 2.83 20.52
N LEU A 59 -11.39 1.51 20.44
CA LEU A 59 -11.34 0.78 19.16
C LEU A 59 -12.32 1.36 18.15
N GLN A 60 -13.58 1.57 18.54
CA GLN A 60 -14.61 2.13 17.68
C GLN A 60 -14.23 3.53 17.19
N GLU A 61 -13.78 4.42 18.10
CA GLU A 61 -13.39 5.79 17.75
C GLU A 61 -12.27 5.81 16.71
N GLN A 62 -11.20 5.01 16.91
CA GLN A 62 -10.08 4.99 15.97
C GLN A 62 -10.45 4.32 14.64
N CYS A 63 -11.30 3.29 14.66
CA CYS A 63 -11.79 2.68 13.43
C CYS A 63 -12.61 3.66 12.58
N VAL A 64 -13.52 4.45 13.18
CA VAL A 64 -14.31 5.44 12.42
C VAL A 64 -13.38 6.49 11.78
N LYS A 65 -12.46 7.05 12.56
CA LYS A 65 -11.52 8.08 12.07
C LYS A 65 -10.68 7.59 10.89
N ILE A 66 -10.11 6.40 11.01
CA ILE A 66 -9.13 5.90 10.03
C ILE A 66 -9.82 5.23 8.84
N LEU A 67 -10.90 4.48 9.06
CA LEU A 67 -11.55 3.72 7.99
C LEU A 67 -12.62 4.52 7.25
N VAL A 68 -13.20 5.56 7.86
CA VAL A 68 -14.30 6.34 7.26
C VAL A 68 -13.85 7.77 6.97
N GLU A 69 -13.36 8.50 7.97
CA GLU A 69 -13.11 9.94 7.83
C GLU A 69 -11.89 10.25 6.92
N GLU A 70 -10.81 9.46 6.97
CA GLU A 70 -9.66 9.60 6.04
C GLU A 70 -10.02 9.35 4.56
N GLU A 71 -11.17 8.73 4.26
CA GLU A 71 -11.63 8.53 2.88
C GLU A 71 -12.43 9.73 2.32
N GLU A 72 -13.07 10.53 3.19
CA GLU A 72 -13.87 11.68 2.77
C GLU A 72 -12.98 12.89 2.41
N GLU A 73 -11.90 13.12 3.15
CA GLU A 73 -10.92 14.18 2.84
C GLU A 73 -10.26 14.01 1.46
N LYS A 74 -10.11 12.76 0.99
CA LYS A 74 -9.54 12.49 -0.34
C LYS A 74 -10.51 12.76 -1.49
N LYS A 75 -11.83 12.73 -1.24
CA LYS A 75 -12.86 12.95 -2.27
C LYS A 75 -13.14 14.43 -2.48
N GLU A 76 -13.10 15.25 -1.42
CA GLU A 76 -13.34 16.70 -1.53
C GLU A 76 -12.26 17.42 -2.35
N VAL A 77 -11.01 16.97 -2.32
CA VAL A 77 -9.91 17.63 -3.07
C VAL A 77 -10.03 17.42 -4.60
N THR A 78 -10.73 16.39 -5.06
CA THR A 78 -10.82 16.07 -6.50
C THR A 78 -11.98 16.77 -7.24
N GLU A 79 -12.98 17.32 -6.56
CA GLU A 79 -14.11 17.98 -7.25
C GLU A 79 -13.80 19.41 -7.69
N ASP A 80 -12.79 20.08 -7.11
CA ASP A 80 -12.42 21.46 -7.44
C ASP A 80 -11.51 21.62 -8.68
N LEU A 81 -11.09 20.51 -9.31
CA LEU A 81 -10.21 20.51 -10.50
C LEU A 81 -10.92 20.08 -11.79
N LYS A 82 -12.17 20.51 -12.00
CA LYS A 82 -12.76 20.53 -13.35
C LYS A 82 -12.27 21.77 -14.10
N GLU A 83 -11.15 21.63 -14.79
CA GLU A 83 -10.69 22.64 -15.76
C GLU A 83 -11.76 22.84 -16.86
N PRO A 84 -11.95 24.09 -17.36
CA PRO A 84 -12.90 24.36 -18.43
C PRO A 84 -12.39 23.77 -19.76
N GLU A 85 -13.27 23.03 -20.45
CA GLU A 85 -12.99 22.46 -21.77
C GLU A 85 -12.55 23.52 -22.77
N GLU A 86 -11.39 23.27 -23.40
CA GLU A 86 -10.86 24.06 -24.50
C GLU A 86 -11.80 24.03 -25.72
N GLY A 87 -12.01 25.21 -26.31
CA GLY A 87 -12.93 25.45 -27.40
C GLY A 87 -12.59 24.71 -28.70
N LYS A 88 -13.66 24.25 -29.36
CA LYS A 88 -13.64 23.65 -30.70
C LYS A 88 -13.35 24.66 -31.84
N VAL A 89 -12.40 24.24 -32.69
CA VAL A 89 -12.43 24.16 -34.17
C VAL A 89 -12.34 25.45 -35.00
N LYS A 90 -11.34 25.46 -35.91
CA LYS A 90 -11.54 25.63 -37.37
C LYS A 90 -10.35 25.13 -38.17
N GLU A 91 -10.52 23.94 -38.76
CA GLU A 91 -9.76 23.48 -39.92
C GLU A 91 -10.27 24.23 -41.16
N GLN A 92 -9.35 24.68 -42.02
CA GLN A 92 -9.64 25.10 -43.39
C GLN A 92 -8.67 24.37 -44.33
N ASP A 93 -9.28 23.80 -45.36
CA ASP A 93 -8.71 22.96 -46.41
C ASP A 93 -7.60 23.64 -47.21
N GLY A 94 -6.66 22.82 -47.71
CA GLY A 94 -5.60 23.21 -48.64
C GLY A 94 -4.95 21.99 -49.29
N GLU A 95 -5.28 21.83 -50.56
CA GLU A 95 -5.07 20.74 -51.53
C GLU A 95 -3.61 20.47 -51.96
N GLU A 96 -3.40 19.31 -52.62
CA GLU A 96 -2.35 18.92 -53.60
C GLU A 96 -1.22 17.91 -53.21
N ASP A 97 -1.49 16.64 -53.58
CA ASP A 97 -0.74 15.70 -54.47
C ASP A 97 0.75 15.31 -54.23
N PRO A 98 1.25 14.17 -54.78
CA PRO A 98 2.09 13.21 -54.08
C PRO A 98 3.52 13.22 -54.67
N GLU A 99 4.48 12.55 -54.02
CA GLU A 99 5.55 11.80 -54.72
C GLU A 99 6.58 11.23 -53.74
N LYS A 100 7.05 10.02 -54.11
CA LYS A 100 8.33 9.35 -53.77
C LYS A 100 8.40 8.65 -52.41
N GLU A 101 8.53 7.32 -52.39
CA GLU A 101 9.80 6.55 -52.50
C GLU A 101 10.79 6.99 -51.40
N ASP A 102 11.40 6.16 -50.56
CA ASP A 102 11.92 4.82 -50.76
C ASP A 102 12.26 4.22 -49.38
N SER A 103 12.40 2.89 -49.37
CA SER A 103 13.12 2.00 -48.47
C SER A 103 13.79 2.52 -47.17
N HIS A 104 13.62 1.80 -46.06
CA HIS A 104 14.65 0.83 -45.63
C HIS A 104 14.20 -0.05 -44.46
N GLU A 105 14.52 -1.33 -44.61
CA GLU A 105 14.44 -2.41 -43.62
C GLU A 105 15.56 -2.32 -42.57
N LYS A 106 15.46 -3.25 -41.60
CA LYS A 106 16.53 -3.86 -40.76
C LYS A 106 16.97 -3.06 -39.53
N GLU A 107 17.31 -3.67 -38.39
CA GLU A 107 17.43 -5.09 -38.01
C GLU A 107 17.38 -5.21 -36.48
N VAL A 108 16.98 -6.39 -36.03
CA VAL A 108 17.20 -6.93 -34.69
C VAL A 108 18.70 -7.12 -34.44
N THR A 109 19.17 -6.94 -33.20
CA THR A 109 20.26 -7.80 -32.67
C THR A 109 20.03 -8.13 -31.20
N GLU A 110 20.22 -9.41 -30.95
CA GLU A 110 20.22 -10.16 -29.69
C GLU A 110 21.66 -10.20 -29.12
N GLU A 111 21.81 -10.76 -27.92
CA GLU A 111 23.06 -11.11 -27.22
C GLU A 111 23.79 -9.94 -26.53
N GLY A 112 24.25 -10.01 -25.28
CA GLY A 112 24.47 -11.09 -24.32
C GLY A 112 25.62 -10.66 -23.40
N GLU A 113 25.53 -10.89 -22.09
CA GLU A 113 26.64 -11.45 -21.28
C GLU A 113 26.36 -11.40 -19.76
N VAL A 114 26.76 -12.51 -19.14
CA VAL A 114 26.74 -12.87 -17.73
C VAL A 114 28.02 -12.35 -17.07
N THR A 115 27.99 -11.88 -15.82
CA THR A 115 29.07 -12.20 -14.87
C THR A 115 28.58 -12.31 -13.43
N ASP A 116 29.02 -13.41 -12.82
CA ASP A 116 28.90 -13.85 -11.43
C ASP A 116 30.11 -13.33 -10.63
N LYS A 117 29.89 -12.73 -9.44
CA LYS A 117 30.92 -12.67 -8.38
C LYS A 117 30.31 -12.71 -6.97
N MET A 118 30.43 -13.87 -6.35
CA MET A 118 30.46 -14.08 -4.90
C MET A 118 31.30 -13.02 -4.16
N SER A 119 30.83 -12.62 -2.98
CA SER A 119 31.71 -12.22 -1.87
C SER A 119 31.10 -12.63 -0.53
N LYS A 120 31.72 -13.68 0.05
CA LYS A 120 31.61 -14.11 1.44
C LYS A 120 32.21 -13.06 2.37
N MET A 121 31.55 -12.76 3.49
CA MET A 121 32.23 -12.37 4.75
C MET A 121 31.23 -12.58 5.91
N LYS A 122 31.31 -13.72 6.59
CA LYS A 122 32.00 -13.97 7.89
C LYS A 122 31.07 -13.70 9.09
N LEU A 123 30.53 -14.80 9.63
CA LEU A 123 30.17 -14.91 11.04
C LEU A 123 31.43 -14.74 11.89
N SER A 124 31.31 -14.01 13.00
CA SER A 124 32.18 -14.14 14.17
C SER A 124 31.29 -14.44 15.37
N GLU A 125 31.31 -15.71 15.77
CA GLU A 125 30.96 -16.14 17.12
C GLU A 125 32.18 -15.84 17.99
N ASP A 126 32.01 -15.02 19.03
CA ASP A 126 32.98 -14.91 20.11
C ASP A 126 32.45 -15.71 21.31
N GLN A 127 33.15 -16.80 21.62
CA GLN A 127 33.18 -17.45 22.92
C GLN A 127 34.35 -16.88 23.72
N GLU A 128 34.17 -16.68 25.03
CA GLU A 128 35.11 -16.95 26.14
C GLU A 128 34.42 -16.42 27.42
N GLU A 129 33.87 -17.26 28.29
CA GLU A 129 34.50 -18.00 29.40
C GLU A 129 35.15 -17.14 30.50
N GLN A 130 34.99 -17.65 31.73
CA GLN A 130 35.65 -17.31 33.02
C GLN A 130 34.93 -16.30 33.93
N ASP A 131 34.89 -16.45 35.26
CA ASP A 131 35.12 -17.55 36.20
C ASP A 131 34.73 -17.01 37.59
N GLY A 132 34.44 -17.90 38.54
CA GLY A 132 34.69 -17.73 39.98
C GLY A 132 34.07 -16.57 40.79
N SER A 133 33.08 -16.89 41.62
CA SER A 133 33.17 -16.96 43.10
C SER A 133 31.80 -17.15 43.75
#